data_AF-X1HIH8-F1
#
_entry.id   AF-X1HIH8-F1
#
_cell.length_a   1.000
_cell.length_b   1.000
_cell.length_c   1.000
_cell.angle_alpha   90.00
_cell.angle_beta   90.00
_cell.angle_gamma   90.00
#
_symmetry.space_group_name_H-M   'P 1'
#
loop_
_entity.id
_entity.type
_entity.pdbx_description
1 polymer ?
#
loop_
_entity_poly.entity_id
_entity_poly.type
_entity_poly.pdbx_seq_one_letter_code
_entity_poly.pdbx_strand_id
1 'polypeptide(L)'
;RLSNGDEKAARLAAESYLKIFGPDRFFIEIQDHEDDDPNVRQGLIDLAEKMGLGLVATNDVHFLEEDDYEAHNCLCCISTGKNADDAGRMIYPKDVFLKSPEQMRQLFTETCEACDNTLAIAERCNVELDLKRRHAPRFKPPDGSSPEEFLTGLCYEGAKRRYGKISDQVKSRLDRELDVIESKGFASYFLIVWDFCKYAHENNIPVGARGSAVGTLVGYCLGLCDVDPIRYGLLFERFMDPERNEMPDVDIDICQAGRAK
;
A
#
# COMPACT_ATOMS: atom_id res chain seq x y z
N ARG A 1 9.86 12.53 -30.82
CA ARG A 1 10.34 13.87 -31.27
C ARG A 1 11.52 13.69 -32.19
N LEU A 2 12.63 13.13 -31.69
CA LEU A 2 13.77 12.71 -32.51
C LEU A 2 13.38 11.67 -33.57
N SER A 3 12.50 10.72 -33.22
CA SER A 3 11.87 9.77 -34.16
C SER A 3 11.18 10.42 -35.38
N ASN A 4 10.82 11.71 -35.27
CA ASN A 4 10.18 12.46 -36.34
C ASN A 4 11.14 13.50 -36.96
N GLY A 5 12.43 13.45 -36.63
CA GLY A 5 13.44 14.43 -37.04
C GLY A 5 13.33 15.81 -36.37
N ASP A 6 12.50 15.96 -35.32
CA ASP A 6 12.28 17.24 -34.66
C ASP A 6 13.25 17.46 -33.48
N GLU A 7 14.50 17.75 -33.82
CA GLU A 7 15.57 18.05 -32.85
C GLU A 7 15.25 19.28 -31.99
N LYS A 8 14.61 20.30 -32.58
CA LYS A 8 14.27 21.54 -31.87
C LYS A 8 13.28 21.27 -30.75
N ALA A 9 12.24 20.49 -31.01
CA ALA A 9 11.28 20.12 -29.97
C ALA A 9 11.92 19.20 -28.91
N ALA A 10 12.83 18.31 -29.29
CA ALA A 10 13.56 17.46 -28.35
C ALA A 10 14.40 18.29 -27.37
N ARG A 11 15.15 19.26 -27.90
CA ARG A 11 15.92 20.21 -27.10
C ARG A 11 15.04 21.04 -26.16
N LEU A 12 13.94 21.61 -26.66
CA LEU A 12 13.02 22.39 -25.81
C LEU A 12 12.43 21.54 -24.66
N ALA A 13 12.16 20.27 -24.91
CA ALA A 13 11.69 19.35 -23.87
C ALA A 13 12.78 19.10 -22.81
N ALA A 14 14.01 18.82 -23.24
CA ALA A 14 15.14 18.64 -22.33
C ALA A 14 15.43 19.91 -21.50
N GLU A 15 15.40 21.09 -22.11
CA GLU A 15 15.56 22.38 -21.41
C GLU A 15 14.47 22.60 -20.35
N SER A 16 13.23 22.20 -20.65
CA SER A 16 12.13 22.27 -19.69
C SER A 16 12.36 21.37 -18.48
N TYR A 17 12.75 20.11 -18.69
CA TYR A 17 13.04 19.19 -17.58
C TYR A 17 14.26 19.61 -16.78
N LEU A 18 15.31 20.10 -17.46
CA LEU A 18 16.49 20.65 -16.81
C LEU A 18 16.13 21.83 -15.89
N LYS A 19 15.20 22.70 -16.31
CA LYS A 19 14.70 23.80 -15.48
C LYS A 19 13.94 23.32 -14.25
N ILE A 20 13.21 22.21 -14.35
CA ILE A 20 12.41 21.66 -13.26
C ILE A 20 13.29 20.91 -12.25
N PHE A 21 14.13 20.00 -12.74
CA PHE A 21 14.87 19.06 -11.91
C PHE A 21 16.27 19.52 -11.58
N GLY A 22 16.89 20.36 -12.41
CA GLY A 22 18.29 20.75 -12.31
C GLY A 22 19.25 19.74 -12.96
N PRO A 23 20.50 20.15 -13.22
CA PRO A 23 21.48 19.35 -13.96
C PRO A 23 21.87 18.04 -13.27
N ASP A 24 21.84 17.99 -11.94
CA ASP A 24 22.29 16.82 -11.18
C ASP A 24 21.22 15.71 -11.05
N ARG A 25 19.98 16.00 -11.48
CA ARG A 25 18.80 15.13 -11.29
C ARG A 25 18.03 14.86 -12.59
N PHE A 26 18.58 15.28 -13.73
CA PHE A 26 18.01 15.01 -15.04
C PHE A 26 19.05 14.34 -15.92
N PHE A 27 18.69 13.18 -16.47
CA PHE A 27 19.51 12.38 -17.35
C PHE A 27 18.74 12.12 -18.63
N ILE A 28 19.46 11.99 -19.74
CA ILE A 28 18.90 11.48 -20.98
C ILE A 28 19.01 9.96 -20.94
N GLU A 29 17.86 9.29 -20.92
CA GLU A 29 17.77 7.84 -20.97
C GLU A 29 18.10 7.33 -22.38
N ILE A 30 18.91 6.28 -22.44
CA ILE A 30 19.21 5.53 -23.66
C ILE A 30 18.93 4.04 -23.43
N GLN A 31 18.37 3.42 -24.47
CA GLN A 31 18.03 2.00 -24.54
C GLN A 31 18.58 1.45 -25.87
N ASP A 32 18.68 0.13 -25.97
CA ASP A 32 19.14 -0.55 -27.19
C ASP A 32 18.39 -1.87 -27.36
N HIS A 33 17.33 -1.82 -28.17
CA HIS A 33 16.51 -2.97 -28.53
C HIS A 33 16.59 -3.25 -30.04
N GLU A 34 16.37 -4.50 -30.45
CA GLU A 34 16.59 -4.94 -31.85
C GLU A 34 15.78 -4.14 -32.88
N ASP A 35 14.57 -3.69 -32.53
CA ASP A 35 13.65 -2.98 -33.41
C ASP A 35 13.73 -1.44 -33.27
N ASP A 36 14.64 -0.91 -32.44
CA ASP A 36 14.77 0.52 -32.23
C ASP A 36 15.44 1.22 -33.43
N ASP A 37 15.01 2.46 -33.71
CA ASP A 37 15.66 3.30 -34.69
C ASP A 37 17.01 3.82 -34.14
N PRO A 38 18.16 3.38 -34.69
CA PRO A 38 19.47 3.78 -34.17
C PRO A 38 19.71 5.29 -34.28
N ASN A 39 19.02 5.98 -35.18
CA ASN A 39 19.11 7.44 -35.31
C ASN A 39 18.50 8.16 -34.10
N VAL A 40 17.48 7.58 -33.48
CA VAL A 40 16.89 8.14 -32.26
C VAL A 40 17.87 8.06 -31.11
N ARG A 41 18.50 6.89 -30.92
CA ARG A 41 19.53 6.70 -29.90
C ARG A 41 20.71 7.63 -30.11
N GLN A 42 21.25 7.71 -31.33
CA GLN A 42 22.34 8.63 -31.63
C GLN A 42 21.93 10.09 -31.40
N GLY A 43 20.72 10.47 -31.80
CA GLY A 43 20.19 11.82 -31.56
C GLY A 43 20.04 12.15 -30.07
N LEU A 44 19.74 11.17 -29.21
CA LEU A 44 19.71 11.34 -27.76
C LEU A 44 21.10 11.56 -27.18
N ILE A 45 22.10 10.79 -27.65
CA ILE A 45 23.51 10.94 -27.27
C ILE A 45 24.02 12.33 -27.67
N ASP A 46 23.82 12.72 -28.92
CA ASP A 46 24.22 14.04 -29.44
C ASP A 46 23.55 15.18 -28.67
N LEU A 47 22.27 15.02 -28.30
CA LEU A 47 21.54 16.00 -27.51
C LEU A 47 22.14 16.14 -26.10
N ALA A 48 22.46 15.01 -25.45
CA ALA A 48 23.09 15.00 -24.15
C ALA A 48 24.46 15.70 -24.19
N GLU A 49 25.30 15.39 -25.19
CA GLU A 49 26.61 16.02 -25.38
C GLU A 49 26.49 17.54 -25.61
N LYS A 50 25.63 17.97 -26.54
CA LYS A 50 25.42 19.40 -26.86
C LYS A 50 24.93 20.21 -25.66
N MET A 51 24.20 19.58 -24.74
CA MET A 51 23.62 20.23 -23.56
C MET A 51 24.45 20.01 -22.29
N GLY A 52 25.50 19.19 -22.33
CA GLY A 52 26.28 18.80 -21.16
C GLY A 52 25.46 18.02 -20.12
N LEU A 53 24.54 17.17 -20.58
CA LEU A 53 23.70 16.33 -19.72
C LEU A 53 24.29 14.92 -19.56
N GLY A 54 24.05 14.30 -18.41
CA GLY A 54 24.40 12.89 -18.21
C GLY A 54 23.48 11.94 -18.98
N LEU A 55 24.05 10.84 -19.47
CA LEU A 55 23.32 9.71 -20.03
C LEU A 55 23.02 8.66 -18.95
N VAL A 56 21.93 7.92 -19.09
CA VAL A 56 21.67 6.73 -18.26
C VAL A 56 21.16 5.60 -19.11
N ALA A 57 21.78 4.41 -18.98
CA ALA A 57 21.38 3.22 -19.71
C ALA A 57 20.33 2.44 -18.93
N THR A 58 19.25 2.06 -19.60
CA THR A 58 18.19 1.19 -19.07
C THR A 58 17.82 0.13 -20.10
N ASN A 59 16.94 -0.81 -19.74
CA ASN A 59 16.51 -1.89 -20.64
C ASN A 59 14.99 -2.09 -20.66
N ASP A 60 14.25 -1.13 -20.10
CA ASP A 60 12.79 -1.16 -19.95
C ASP A 60 12.24 -2.54 -19.54
N VAL A 61 12.77 -3.09 -18.44
CA VAL A 61 12.57 -4.51 -18.10
C VAL A 61 11.10 -4.83 -17.81
N HIS A 62 10.52 -5.78 -18.55
CA HIS A 62 9.14 -6.25 -18.38
C HIS A 62 9.03 -7.70 -17.89
N PHE A 63 10.09 -8.49 -18.02
CA PHE A 63 10.15 -9.88 -17.57
C PHE A 63 11.56 -10.26 -17.10
N LEU A 64 11.68 -11.38 -16.40
CA LEU A 64 12.92 -11.72 -15.70
C LEU A 64 13.94 -12.36 -16.66
N GLU A 65 13.56 -13.44 -17.33
CA GLU A 65 14.42 -14.22 -18.20
C GLU A 65 14.03 -14.05 -19.67
N GLU A 66 14.97 -14.21 -20.60
CA GLU A 66 14.70 -14.09 -22.04
C GLU A 66 13.56 -15.03 -22.52
N ASP A 67 13.50 -16.24 -21.97
CA ASP A 67 12.48 -17.24 -22.31
C ASP A 67 11.07 -16.91 -21.79
N ASP A 68 10.92 -15.89 -20.91
CA ASP A 68 9.62 -15.42 -20.43
C ASP A 68 8.85 -14.60 -21.47
N TYR A 69 9.46 -14.29 -22.61
CA TYR A 69 8.88 -13.43 -23.65
C TYR A 69 7.48 -13.86 -24.09
N GLU A 70 7.26 -15.17 -24.32
CA GLU A 70 5.94 -15.66 -24.77
C GLU A 70 4.89 -15.61 -23.65
N ALA A 71 5.31 -15.76 -22.38
CA ALA A 71 4.43 -15.57 -21.24
C ALA A 71 4.01 -14.10 -21.11
N HIS A 72 4.95 -13.16 -21.29
CA HIS A 72 4.67 -11.73 -21.32
C HIS A 72 3.76 -11.35 -22.50
N ASN A 73 4.00 -11.87 -23.71
CA ASN A 73 3.11 -11.68 -24.85
C ASN A 73 1.68 -12.15 -24.57
N CYS A 74 1.51 -13.30 -23.92
CA CYS A 74 0.21 -13.80 -23.51
C CYS A 74 -0.47 -12.85 -22.51
N LEU A 75 0.28 -12.33 -21.53
CA LEU A 75 -0.21 -11.32 -20.59
C LEU A 75 -0.68 -10.04 -21.31
N CYS A 76 0.08 -9.54 -22.29
CA CYS A 76 -0.32 -8.39 -23.10
C CYS A 76 -1.62 -8.65 -23.87
N CYS A 77 -1.75 -9.84 -24.47
CA CYS A 77 -2.96 -10.23 -25.19
C CYS A 77 -4.19 -10.23 -24.27
N ILE A 78 -4.06 -10.84 -23.09
CA ILE A 78 -5.13 -10.85 -22.07
C ILE A 78 -5.48 -9.43 -21.64
N SER A 79 -4.48 -8.60 -21.34
CA SER A 79 -4.69 -7.22 -20.87
C SER A 79 -5.32 -6.30 -21.93
N THR A 80 -5.05 -6.55 -23.21
CA THR A 80 -5.57 -5.74 -24.32
C THR A 80 -6.82 -6.33 -24.97
N GLY A 81 -7.30 -7.49 -24.50
CA GLY A 81 -8.44 -8.19 -25.08
C GLY A 81 -8.20 -8.65 -26.52
N LYS A 82 -6.95 -8.99 -26.85
CA LYS A 82 -6.52 -9.45 -28.18
C LYS A 82 -6.20 -10.94 -28.16
N ASN A 83 -6.40 -11.60 -29.30
CA ASN A 83 -5.93 -12.97 -29.49
C ASN A 83 -4.44 -12.95 -29.89
N ALA A 84 -3.72 -14.04 -29.64
CA ALA A 84 -2.30 -14.16 -29.96
C ALA A 84 -1.99 -14.05 -31.47
N ASP A 85 -2.97 -14.36 -32.33
CA ASP A 85 -2.88 -14.29 -33.79
C ASP A 85 -3.39 -12.96 -34.38
N ASP A 86 -3.83 -12.00 -33.55
CA ASP A 86 -4.23 -10.67 -34.02
C ASP A 86 -3.00 -9.87 -34.48
N ALA A 87 -2.96 -9.50 -35.76
CA ALA A 87 -1.85 -8.75 -36.35
C ALA A 87 -1.67 -7.34 -35.77
N GLY A 88 -2.71 -6.77 -35.16
CA GLY A 88 -2.68 -5.48 -34.47
C GLY A 88 -2.47 -5.60 -32.96
N ARG A 89 -2.07 -6.77 -32.45
CA ARG A 89 -1.76 -6.93 -31.03
C ARG A 89 -0.53 -6.10 -30.65
N MET A 90 -0.48 -5.70 -29.38
CA MET A 90 0.72 -5.09 -28.83
C MET A 90 1.83 -6.13 -28.73
N ILE A 91 3.02 -5.77 -29.21
CA ILE A 91 4.22 -6.62 -29.19
C ILE A 91 5.35 -5.76 -28.63
N TYR A 92 6.03 -6.27 -27.62
CA TYR A 92 7.25 -5.68 -27.09
C TYR A 92 8.47 -6.34 -27.74
N PRO A 93 9.63 -5.67 -27.73
CA PRO A 93 10.89 -6.31 -28.08
C PRO A 93 11.15 -7.55 -27.21
N LYS A 94 11.89 -8.52 -27.74
CA LYS A 94 12.20 -9.77 -27.01
C LYS A 94 13.21 -9.58 -25.89
N ASP A 95 14.00 -8.53 -25.99
CA ASP A 95 15.19 -8.32 -25.19
C ASP A 95 14.95 -7.39 -23.99
N VAL A 96 13.70 -7.06 -23.68
CA VAL A 96 13.27 -6.33 -22.46
C VAL A 96 13.23 -7.22 -21.20
N PHE A 97 14.12 -8.23 -21.12
CA PHE A 97 14.34 -9.02 -19.92
C PHE A 97 15.38 -8.38 -18.99
N LEU A 98 15.58 -8.94 -17.80
CA LEU A 98 16.62 -8.48 -16.89
C LEU A 98 18.02 -8.94 -17.36
N LYS A 99 18.63 -8.17 -18.26
CA LYS A 99 19.99 -8.40 -18.75
C LYS A 99 21.02 -8.35 -17.61
N SER A 100 22.05 -9.19 -17.71
CA SER A 100 23.23 -9.14 -16.84
C SER A 100 24.02 -7.83 -17.02
N PRO A 101 24.83 -7.41 -16.03
CA PRO A 101 25.72 -6.25 -16.18
C PRO A 101 26.65 -6.36 -17.39
N GLU A 102 27.14 -7.56 -17.70
CA GLU A 102 28.00 -7.83 -18.84
C GLU A 102 27.27 -7.60 -20.17
N GLN A 103 26.04 -8.13 -20.30
CA GLN A 103 25.20 -7.89 -21.47
C GLN A 103 24.91 -6.39 -21.65
N MET A 104 24.55 -5.68 -20.58
CA MET A 104 24.30 -4.23 -20.64
C MET A 104 25.55 -3.45 -21.08
N ARG A 105 26.72 -3.76 -20.52
CA ARG A 105 27.97 -3.08 -20.92
C ARG A 105 28.41 -3.38 -22.35
N GLN A 106 28.05 -4.54 -22.89
CA GLN A 106 28.29 -4.88 -24.29
C GLN A 106 27.41 -4.06 -25.25
N LEU A 107 26.19 -3.68 -24.84
CA LEU A 107 25.30 -2.81 -25.63
C LEU A 107 25.78 -1.36 -25.67
N PHE A 108 26.34 -0.86 -24.56
CA PHE A 108 26.74 0.54 -24.40
C PHE A 108 28.26 0.75 -24.37
N THR A 109 29.01 0.12 -25.28
CA THR A 109 30.48 0.25 -25.32
C THR A 109 30.97 1.66 -25.67
N GLU A 110 30.20 2.40 -26.47
CA GLU A 110 30.55 3.78 -26.87
C GLU A 110 30.12 4.83 -25.82
N THR A 111 29.23 4.44 -24.90
CA THR A 111 28.66 5.29 -23.85
C THR A 111 28.71 4.57 -22.50
N CYS A 112 29.89 4.04 -22.15
CA CYS A 112 30.08 3.25 -20.92
C CYS A 112 29.62 3.99 -19.65
N GLU A 113 29.76 5.32 -19.64
CA GLU A 113 29.32 6.19 -18.57
C GLU A 113 27.81 6.13 -18.32
N ALA A 114 27.00 5.77 -19.32
CA ALA A 114 25.55 5.61 -19.16
C ALA A 114 25.23 4.44 -18.21
N CYS A 115 26.00 3.34 -18.28
CA CYS A 115 25.90 2.25 -17.31
C CYS A 115 26.43 2.67 -15.93
N ASP A 116 27.55 3.40 -15.87
CA ASP A 116 28.13 3.84 -14.59
C ASP A 116 27.20 4.81 -13.85
N ASN A 117 26.48 5.67 -14.58
CA ASN A 117 25.48 6.58 -14.01
C ASN A 117 24.32 5.83 -13.34
N THR A 118 24.00 4.60 -13.75
CA THR A 118 22.98 3.79 -13.03
C THR A 118 23.38 3.52 -11.59
N LEU A 119 24.66 3.22 -11.34
CA LEU A 119 25.21 3.00 -10.01
C LEU A 119 25.26 4.29 -9.21
N ALA A 120 25.68 5.39 -9.85
CA ALA A 120 25.72 6.71 -9.21
C ALA A 120 24.32 7.21 -8.82
N ILE A 121 23.28 6.91 -9.62
CA ILE A 121 21.89 7.20 -9.29
C ILE A 121 21.43 6.31 -8.13
N ALA A 122 21.69 5.00 -8.20
CA ALA A 122 21.32 4.05 -7.14
C ALA A 122 21.90 4.44 -5.77
N GLU A 123 23.15 4.89 -5.71
CA GLU A 123 23.81 5.35 -4.48
C GLU A 123 23.16 6.61 -3.90
N ARG A 124 22.57 7.48 -4.74
CA ARG A 124 21.85 8.68 -4.30
C ARG A 124 20.44 8.37 -3.79
N CYS A 125 19.84 7.27 -4.22
CA CYS A 125 18.48 6.86 -3.87
C CYS A 125 18.40 6.24 -2.46
N ASN A 126 18.26 7.08 -1.44
CA ASN A 126 18.14 6.65 -0.04
C ASN A 126 16.75 7.00 0.51
N VAL A 127 15.79 6.07 0.40
CA VAL A 127 14.42 6.23 0.91
C VAL A 127 14.22 5.33 2.13
N GLU A 128 13.96 5.94 3.29
CA GLU A 128 13.62 5.22 4.51
C GLU A 128 12.10 5.07 4.64
N LEU A 129 11.62 3.83 4.71
CA LEU A 129 10.22 3.51 4.99
C LEU A 129 10.08 3.14 6.47
N ASP A 130 9.39 3.98 7.25
CA ASP A 130 9.08 3.70 8.66
C ASP A 130 7.95 2.68 8.76
N LEU A 131 8.33 1.40 8.88
CA LEU A 131 7.40 0.28 9.05
C LEU A 131 7.01 0.03 10.51
N LYS A 132 7.53 0.80 11.47
CA LYS A 132 7.32 0.59 12.91
C LYS A 132 6.31 1.55 13.49
N ARG A 133 6.28 2.79 13.01
CA ARG A 133 5.37 3.82 13.53
C ARG A 133 3.94 3.49 13.16
N ARG A 134 3.09 3.53 14.19
CA ARG A 134 1.64 3.36 14.05
C ARG A 134 1.01 4.72 13.81
N HIS A 135 0.20 4.81 12.77
CA HIS A 135 -0.56 6.01 12.42
C HIS A 135 -2.06 5.79 12.68
N ALA A 136 -2.39 5.37 13.90
CA ALA A 136 -3.78 5.15 14.29
C ALA A 136 -4.51 6.49 14.53
N PRO A 137 -5.75 6.66 14.03
CA PRO A 137 -6.57 7.81 14.37
C PRO A 137 -6.89 7.85 15.87
N ARG A 138 -7.01 9.06 16.43
CA ARG A 138 -7.42 9.27 17.82
C ARG A 138 -8.88 9.69 17.85
N PHE A 139 -9.71 8.95 18.60
CA PHE A 139 -11.11 9.32 18.82
C PHE A 139 -11.17 10.51 19.78
N LYS A 140 -12.08 11.45 19.54
CA LYS A 140 -12.31 12.61 20.42
C LYS A 140 -13.74 12.51 20.96
N PRO A 141 -13.90 12.09 22.23
CA PRO A 141 -15.21 12.04 22.86
C PRO A 141 -15.94 13.39 22.81
N PRO A 142 -17.25 13.41 22.52
CA PRO A 142 -18.02 14.64 22.40
C PRO A 142 -18.23 15.37 23.74
N ASP A 143 -18.12 14.65 24.86
CA ASP A 143 -18.23 15.19 26.22
C ASP A 143 -16.92 15.78 26.75
N GLY A 144 -15.84 15.72 25.97
CA GLY A 144 -14.51 16.22 26.33
C GLY A 144 -13.71 15.31 27.27
N SER A 145 -14.22 14.13 27.61
CA SER A 145 -13.49 13.12 28.40
C SER A 145 -12.33 12.48 27.62
N SER A 146 -11.50 11.72 28.33
CA SER A 146 -10.49 10.87 27.66
C SER A 146 -11.17 9.70 26.93
N PRO A 147 -10.58 9.19 25.83
CA PRO A 147 -11.07 7.97 25.17
C PRO A 147 -11.28 6.79 26.14
N GLU A 148 -10.41 6.65 27.13
CA GLU A 148 -10.44 5.60 28.15
C GLU A 148 -11.68 5.71 29.07
N GLU A 149 -11.96 6.91 29.58
CA GLU A 149 -13.14 7.21 30.40
C GLU A 149 -14.43 7.03 29.59
N PHE A 150 -14.46 7.53 28.36
CA PHE A 150 -15.62 7.44 27.49
C PHE A 150 -15.95 5.98 27.13
N LEU A 151 -14.94 5.19 26.78
CA LEU A 151 -15.06 3.77 26.50
C LEU A 151 -15.62 3.02 27.71
N THR A 152 -15.08 3.30 28.91
CA THR A 152 -15.54 2.70 30.16
C THR A 152 -17.02 2.99 30.41
N GLY A 153 -17.44 4.25 30.26
CA GLY A 153 -18.84 4.65 30.39
C GLY A 153 -19.77 3.86 29.45
N LEU A 154 -19.43 3.83 28.15
CA LEU A 154 -20.20 3.11 27.13
C LEU A 154 -20.31 1.61 27.44
N CYS A 155 -19.21 0.99 27.89
CA CYS A 155 -19.18 -0.43 28.23
C CYS A 155 -20.09 -0.76 29.41
N TYR A 156 -20.05 0.05 30.47
CA TYR A 156 -20.91 -0.15 31.64
C TYR A 156 -22.39 0.08 31.33
N GLU A 157 -22.71 1.06 30.48
CA GLU A 157 -24.07 1.21 29.96
C GLU A 157 -24.51 0.02 29.11
N GLY A 158 -23.63 -0.46 28.24
CA GLY A 158 -23.83 -1.66 27.42
C GLY A 158 -24.08 -2.91 28.26
N ALA A 159 -23.28 -3.11 29.31
CA ALA A 159 -23.44 -4.21 30.26
C ALA A 159 -24.80 -4.15 30.97
N LYS A 160 -25.24 -2.96 31.42
CA LYS A 160 -26.59 -2.78 32.00
C LYS A 160 -27.68 -3.11 30.97
N ARG A 161 -27.53 -2.71 29.71
CA ARG A 161 -28.51 -3.03 28.65
C ARG A 161 -28.59 -4.54 28.35
N ARG A 162 -27.46 -5.23 28.29
CA ARG A 162 -27.39 -6.67 27.93
C ARG A 162 -27.78 -7.60 29.09
N TYR A 163 -27.35 -7.29 30.32
CA TYR A 163 -27.54 -8.17 31.49
C TYR A 163 -28.58 -7.67 32.49
N GLY A 164 -29.04 -6.42 32.39
CA GLY A 164 -29.87 -5.77 33.40
C GLY A 164 -29.06 -5.46 34.66
N LYS A 165 -28.91 -6.44 35.55
CA LYS A 165 -28.09 -6.33 36.76
C LYS A 165 -26.69 -6.88 36.48
N ILE A 166 -25.68 -6.03 36.62
CA ILE A 166 -24.28 -6.44 36.48
C ILE A 166 -23.90 -7.31 37.68
N SER A 167 -23.53 -8.57 37.43
CA SER A 167 -22.99 -9.48 38.43
C SER A 167 -21.52 -9.21 38.69
N ASP A 168 -20.99 -9.71 39.81
CA ASP A 168 -19.57 -9.56 40.13
C ASP A 168 -18.66 -10.21 39.08
N GLN A 169 -19.11 -11.30 38.45
CA GLN A 169 -18.39 -11.95 37.35
C GLN A 169 -18.31 -11.06 36.11
N VAL A 170 -19.42 -10.44 35.69
CA VAL A 170 -19.45 -9.52 34.54
C VAL A 170 -18.59 -8.30 34.83
N LYS A 171 -18.73 -7.72 36.02
CA LYS A 171 -17.94 -6.56 36.45
C LYS A 171 -16.44 -6.87 36.43
N SER A 172 -16.03 -7.93 37.10
CA SER A 172 -14.61 -8.33 37.19
C SER A 172 -14.01 -8.62 35.81
N ARG A 173 -14.76 -9.26 34.91
CA ARG A 173 -14.30 -9.50 33.55
C ARG A 173 -14.18 -8.19 32.77
N LEU A 174 -15.17 -7.31 32.87
CA LEU A 174 -15.20 -6.05 32.13
C LEU A 174 -14.07 -5.11 32.55
N ASP A 175 -13.87 -4.94 33.86
CA ASP A 175 -12.81 -4.09 34.42
C ASP A 175 -11.44 -4.57 33.93
N ARG A 176 -11.19 -5.88 33.98
CA ARG A 176 -9.93 -6.46 33.51
C ARG A 176 -9.68 -6.25 32.01
N GLU A 177 -10.70 -6.38 31.17
CA GLU A 177 -10.55 -6.14 29.73
C GLU A 177 -10.27 -4.66 29.44
N LEU A 178 -10.99 -3.75 30.11
CA LEU A 178 -10.79 -2.31 30.00
C LEU A 178 -9.38 -1.90 30.43
N ASP A 179 -8.88 -2.41 31.56
CA ASP A 179 -7.52 -2.16 32.04
C ASP A 179 -6.46 -2.54 31.00
N VAL A 180 -6.62 -3.71 30.36
CA VAL A 180 -5.68 -4.16 29.32
C VAL A 180 -5.74 -3.28 28.08
N ILE A 181 -6.94 -2.90 27.63
CA ILE A 181 -7.14 -2.01 26.48
C ILE A 181 -6.54 -0.62 26.73
N GLU A 182 -6.75 -0.07 27.92
CA GLU A 182 -6.20 1.21 28.36
C GLU A 182 -4.68 1.16 28.45
N SER A 183 -4.11 0.14 29.11
CA SER A 183 -2.66 0.00 29.27
C SER A 183 -1.90 -0.03 27.94
N LYS A 184 -2.57 -0.45 26.86
CA LYS A 184 -2.02 -0.54 25.51
C LYS A 184 -2.40 0.63 24.60
N GLY A 185 -3.19 1.58 25.09
CA GLY A 185 -3.62 2.76 24.33
C GLY A 185 -4.58 2.45 23.19
N PHE A 186 -5.38 1.38 23.30
CA PHE A 186 -6.31 0.95 22.26
C PHE A 186 -7.75 1.46 22.44
N ALA A 187 -8.02 2.31 23.44
CA ALA A 187 -9.36 2.83 23.68
C ALA A 187 -9.92 3.58 22.45
N SER A 188 -9.10 4.42 21.81
CA SER A 188 -9.50 5.11 20.56
C SER A 188 -9.86 4.16 19.43
N TYR A 189 -9.18 3.02 19.30
CA TYR A 189 -9.48 2.04 18.28
C TYR A 189 -10.86 1.40 18.50
N PHE A 190 -11.16 0.98 19.73
CA PHE A 190 -12.47 0.47 20.11
C PHE A 190 -13.60 1.48 19.88
N LEU A 191 -13.37 2.75 20.22
CA LEU A 191 -14.36 3.80 20.02
C LEU A 191 -14.64 4.09 18.55
N ILE A 192 -13.61 4.06 17.70
CA ILE A 192 -13.81 4.22 16.25
C ILE A 192 -14.63 3.06 15.69
N VAL A 193 -14.33 1.83 16.11
CA VAL A 193 -15.08 0.65 15.69
C VAL A 193 -16.53 0.71 16.17
N TRP A 194 -16.73 1.11 17.44
CA TRP A 194 -18.05 1.34 18.00
C TRP A 194 -18.85 2.39 17.24
N ASP A 195 -18.24 3.51 16.86
CA ASP A 195 -18.94 4.64 16.23
C ASP A 195 -19.57 4.23 14.89
N PHE A 196 -18.82 3.56 14.01
CA PHE A 196 -19.40 3.10 12.75
C PHE A 196 -20.34 1.90 12.92
N CYS A 197 -20.11 1.01 13.89
CA CYS A 197 -21.05 -0.08 14.19
C CYS A 197 -22.39 0.46 14.74
N LYS A 198 -22.33 1.48 15.59
CA LYS A 198 -23.50 2.21 16.09
C LYS A 198 -24.26 2.85 14.93
N TYR A 199 -23.57 3.56 14.04
CA TYR A 199 -24.19 4.14 12.84
C TYR A 199 -24.88 3.07 11.99
N ALA A 200 -24.21 1.93 11.75
CA ALA A 200 -24.78 0.82 11.00
C ALA A 200 -26.09 0.31 11.63
N HIS A 201 -26.11 0.09 12.95
CA HIS A 201 -27.33 -0.30 13.66
C HIS A 201 -28.45 0.74 13.55
N GLU A 202 -28.15 2.03 13.76
CA GLU A 202 -29.13 3.12 13.68
C GLU A 202 -29.73 3.25 12.26
N ASN A 203 -28.99 2.82 11.24
CA ASN A 203 -29.41 2.85 9.83
C ASN A 203 -29.87 1.50 9.28
N ASN A 204 -30.09 0.51 10.15
CA ASN A 204 -30.53 -0.85 9.78
C ASN A 204 -29.59 -1.53 8.76
N ILE A 205 -28.29 -1.29 8.87
CA ILE A 205 -27.25 -1.97 8.09
C ILE A 205 -26.73 -3.14 8.95
N PRO A 206 -26.90 -4.40 8.52
CA PRO A 206 -26.39 -5.54 9.27
C PRO A 206 -24.87 -5.47 9.42
N VAL A 207 -24.40 -5.61 10.66
CA VAL A 207 -22.99 -5.56 11.05
C VAL A 207 -22.72 -6.59 12.15
N GLY A 208 -21.50 -7.13 12.21
CA GLY A 208 -21.10 -8.01 13.31
C GLY A 208 -19.62 -8.35 13.29
N ALA A 209 -19.03 -8.54 14.47
CA ALA A 209 -17.63 -8.93 14.59
C ALA A 209 -17.43 -10.43 14.35
N ARG A 210 -16.26 -10.79 13.81
CA ARG A 210 -15.82 -12.17 13.62
C ARG A 210 -14.45 -12.42 14.27
N GLY A 211 -13.99 -13.67 14.20
CA GLY A 211 -12.67 -14.06 14.69
C GLY A 211 -12.54 -13.88 16.20
N SER A 212 -11.36 -13.47 16.66
CA SER A 212 -11.07 -13.33 18.09
C SER A 212 -11.84 -12.20 18.76
N ALA A 213 -12.28 -11.18 18.01
CA ALA A 213 -13.06 -10.06 18.53
C ALA A 213 -14.39 -10.48 19.17
N VAL A 214 -14.88 -11.68 18.89
CA VAL A 214 -16.07 -12.26 19.53
C VAL A 214 -15.81 -12.62 21.01
N GLY A 215 -14.54 -12.80 21.40
CA GLY A 215 -14.14 -13.19 22.76
C GLY A 215 -14.05 -12.06 23.78
N THR A 216 -14.26 -10.81 23.38
CA THR A 216 -14.21 -9.64 24.27
C THR A 216 -15.60 -9.24 24.77
N LEU A 217 -15.73 -9.11 26.09
CA LEU A 217 -16.92 -8.58 26.74
C LEU A 217 -17.10 -7.09 26.42
N VAL A 218 -16.00 -6.33 26.26
CA VAL A 218 -16.05 -4.94 25.77
C VAL A 218 -16.74 -4.88 24.40
N GLY A 219 -16.35 -5.75 23.46
CA GLY A 219 -16.99 -5.82 22.14
C GLY A 219 -18.49 -6.14 22.23
N TYR A 220 -18.88 -7.11 23.07
CA TYR A 220 -20.29 -7.45 23.31
C TYR A 220 -21.11 -6.29 23.90
N CYS A 221 -20.54 -5.57 24.87
CA CYS A 221 -21.18 -4.41 25.53
C CYS A 221 -21.34 -3.21 24.59
N LEU A 222 -20.36 -2.97 23.72
CA LEU A 222 -20.42 -1.93 22.69
C LEU A 222 -21.36 -2.29 21.53
N GLY A 223 -21.77 -3.56 21.43
CA GLY A 223 -22.60 -4.05 20.34
C GLY A 223 -21.81 -4.38 19.08
N LEU A 224 -20.49 -4.61 19.17
CA LEU A 224 -19.70 -5.06 18.03
C LEU A 224 -20.05 -6.50 17.63
N CYS A 225 -20.44 -7.32 18.61
CA CYS A 225 -20.93 -8.67 18.42
C CYS A 225 -22.14 -8.94 19.32
N ASP A 226 -22.91 -9.98 18.99
CA ASP A 226 -24.07 -10.44 19.75
C ASP A 226 -23.83 -11.75 20.51
N VAL A 227 -22.58 -12.21 20.57
CA VAL A 227 -22.19 -13.43 21.30
C VAL A 227 -21.67 -13.05 22.69
N ASP A 228 -22.31 -13.59 23.72
CA ASP A 228 -21.89 -13.39 25.12
C ASP A 228 -20.64 -14.27 25.43
N PRO A 229 -19.46 -13.66 25.65
CA PRO A 229 -18.23 -14.41 25.88
C PRO A 229 -18.21 -15.12 27.24
N ILE A 230 -18.94 -14.62 28.24
CA ILE A 230 -19.01 -15.29 29.56
C ILE A 230 -19.86 -16.56 29.42
N ARG A 231 -21.02 -16.46 28.77
CA ARG A 231 -21.92 -17.60 28.57
C ARG A 231 -21.26 -18.75 27.81
N TYR A 232 -20.46 -18.43 26.79
CA TYR A 232 -19.81 -19.43 25.94
C TYR A 232 -18.36 -19.73 26.32
N GLY A 233 -17.85 -19.16 27.42
CA GLY A 233 -16.50 -19.43 27.91
C GLY A 233 -15.38 -18.95 26.97
N LEU A 234 -15.61 -17.85 26.25
CA LEU A 234 -14.64 -17.28 25.32
C LEU A 234 -13.56 -16.48 26.07
N LEU A 235 -12.31 -16.67 25.65
CA LEU A 235 -11.13 -16.09 26.29
C LEU A 235 -10.76 -14.75 25.64
N PHE A 236 -10.61 -13.71 26.46
CA PHE A 236 -10.21 -12.38 26.01
C PHE A 236 -8.76 -12.37 25.55
N GLU A 237 -7.90 -13.15 26.21
CA GLU A 237 -6.48 -13.29 25.93
C GLU A 237 -6.21 -13.83 24.53
N ARG A 238 -7.18 -14.59 23.98
CA ARG A 238 -7.08 -15.05 22.59
C ARG A 238 -7.18 -13.90 21.59
N PHE A 239 -7.86 -12.82 21.98
CA PHE A 239 -8.00 -11.57 21.24
C PHE A 239 -6.91 -10.55 21.59
N MET A 240 -6.70 -10.31 22.89
CA MET A 240 -5.71 -9.36 23.37
C MET A 240 -4.99 -9.95 24.59
N ASP A 241 -3.80 -10.50 24.33
CA ASP A 241 -2.92 -11.03 25.36
C ASP A 241 -2.14 -9.89 26.05
N PRO A 242 -2.29 -9.64 27.35
CA PRO A 242 -1.57 -8.58 28.08
C PRO A 242 -0.06 -8.59 27.88
N GLU A 243 0.57 -9.75 27.68
CA GLU A 243 2.02 -9.89 27.55
C GLU A 243 2.53 -9.58 26.13
N ARG A 244 1.64 -9.50 25.14
CA ARG A 244 1.99 -9.29 23.73
C ARG A 244 1.65 -7.87 23.28
N ASN A 245 2.61 -7.15 22.69
CA ASN A 245 2.40 -5.79 22.17
C ASN A 245 1.93 -5.78 20.70
N GLU A 246 0.91 -6.60 20.40
CA GLU A 246 0.30 -6.67 19.08
C GLU A 246 -0.92 -5.74 18.99
N MET A 247 -1.17 -5.22 17.80
CA MET A 247 -2.39 -4.46 17.54
C MET A 247 -3.57 -5.43 17.52
N PRO A 248 -4.64 -5.19 18.29
CA PRO A 248 -5.83 -5.99 18.21
C PRO A 248 -6.47 -5.80 16.83
N ASP A 249 -6.99 -6.89 16.27
CA ASP A 249 -7.77 -6.84 15.06
C ASP A 249 -9.24 -7.10 15.39
N VAL A 250 -10.03 -6.03 15.38
CA VAL A 250 -11.49 -6.08 15.52
C VAL A 250 -12.08 -6.14 14.11
N ASP A 251 -12.10 -7.37 13.60
CA ASP A 251 -12.70 -7.70 12.31
C ASP A 251 -14.22 -7.51 12.36
N ILE A 252 -14.73 -6.52 11.63
CA ILE A 252 -16.17 -6.27 11.47
C ILE A 252 -16.64 -6.62 10.06
N ASP A 253 -17.63 -7.49 9.98
CA ASP A 253 -18.39 -7.76 8.76
C ASP A 253 -19.55 -6.77 8.64
N ILE A 254 -19.68 -6.13 7.48
CA ILE A 254 -20.78 -5.21 7.16
C ILE A 254 -21.47 -5.72 5.90
N CYS A 255 -22.81 -5.70 5.88
CA CYS A 255 -23.59 -6.06 4.71
C CYS A 255 -23.16 -5.25 3.48
N GLN A 256 -22.96 -5.95 2.35
CA GLN A 256 -22.60 -5.31 1.08
C GLN A 256 -23.65 -4.25 0.69
N ALA A 257 -24.94 -4.53 0.90
CA ALA A 257 -26.01 -3.58 0.74
C ALA A 257 -26.03 -2.60 1.92
N GLY A 258 -25.20 -1.56 1.84
CA GLY A 258 -25.08 -0.53 2.89
C GLY A 258 -23.64 -0.07 3.15
N ARG A 259 -22.64 -0.86 2.77
CA ARG A 259 -21.21 -0.59 3.02
C ARG A 259 -20.69 0.78 2.55
N ALA A 260 -21.30 1.37 1.51
CA ALA A 260 -20.88 2.66 0.96
C ALA A 260 -21.48 3.89 1.67
N LYS A 261 -22.46 3.68 2.56
CA LYS A 261 -23.06 4.75 3.38
C LYS A 261 -22.19 5.02 4.58
#